data_AF-A0A3D0RSH5-F1
#
_entry.id   AF-A0A3D0RSH5-F1
#
_cell.length_a   1.000
_cell.length_b   1.000
_cell.length_c   1.000
_cell.angle_alpha   90.00
_cell.angle_beta   90.00
_cell.angle_gamma   90.00
#
_symmetry.space_group_name_H-M   'P 1'
#
loop_
_entity.id
_entity.type
_entity.pdbx_description
1 polymer ?
#
loop_
_entity_poly.entity_id
_entity_poly.type
_entity_poly.pdbx_seq_one_letter_code
_entity_poly.pdbx_strand_id
1 'polypeptide(L)'
;MNELIKANINVMKYLGERKNHPAFALPNSVPDPYYQQGSHPDVVERIWDQLGASLPKDCRCLVYGVPALVHPKSGIIFALSRGTNYFLRLSEKIIDEAIKSGAETHIKWVGGGELNVQQELGSDWIIGGWSTNEIEWCKMIFDELNEGS
;
A
#
# COMPACT_ATOMS: atom_id res chain seq x y z
N MET A 1 3.75 -15.05 -18.30
CA MET A 1 3.69 -14.70 -16.86
C MET A 1 2.81 -13.47 -16.78
N ASN A 2 1.65 -13.56 -16.11
CA ASN A 2 0.63 -12.51 -16.11
C ASN A 2 1.22 -11.21 -15.53
N GLU A 3 1.05 -10.05 -16.18
CA GLU A 3 1.64 -8.76 -15.75
C GLU A 3 1.23 -8.40 -14.31
N LEU A 4 0.05 -8.83 -13.91
CA LEU A 4 -0.50 -8.81 -12.55
C LEU A 4 0.42 -9.46 -11.49
N ILE A 5 1.02 -10.60 -11.83
CA ILE A 5 1.94 -11.33 -10.94
C ILE A 5 3.23 -10.53 -10.79
N LYS A 6 3.70 -9.87 -11.86
CA LYS A 6 4.91 -9.03 -11.80
C LYS A 6 4.71 -7.80 -10.94
N ALA A 7 3.59 -7.09 -11.11
CA ALA A 7 3.34 -5.84 -10.39
C ALA A 7 3.37 -6.05 -8.86
N ASN A 8 2.86 -7.17 -8.36
CA ASN A 8 2.76 -7.43 -6.92
C ASN A 8 3.91 -8.29 -6.35
N ILE A 9 4.82 -8.83 -7.18
CA ILE A 9 5.77 -9.87 -6.74
C ILE A 9 6.64 -9.43 -5.54
N ASN A 10 7.17 -8.21 -5.59
CA ASN A 10 8.02 -7.66 -4.55
C ASN A 10 7.24 -7.39 -3.27
N VAL A 11 6.01 -6.86 -3.39
CA VAL A 11 5.11 -6.65 -2.26
C VAL A 11 4.78 -7.96 -1.56
N MET A 12 4.39 -8.98 -2.32
CA MET A 12 4.04 -10.29 -1.78
C MET A 12 5.24 -10.94 -1.08
N LYS A 13 6.45 -10.82 -1.66
CA LYS A 13 7.70 -11.28 -1.06
C LYS A 13 8.04 -10.52 0.23
N TYR A 14 7.87 -9.20 0.23
CA TYR A 14 8.16 -8.34 1.38
C TYR A 14 7.25 -8.61 2.57
N LEU A 15 5.96 -8.84 2.31
CA LEU A 15 4.99 -9.20 3.34
C LEU A 15 5.29 -10.58 3.93
N GLY A 16 5.75 -11.50 3.07
CA GLY A 16 5.95 -12.90 3.41
C GLY A 16 4.62 -13.62 3.60
N GLU A 17 4.50 -14.83 3.07
CA GLU A 17 3.33 -15.66 3.31
C GLU A 17 3.16 -15.91 4.81
N ARG A 18 2.03 -15.49 5.37
CA ARG A 18 1.69 -15.78 6.76
C ARG A 18 0.84 -17.03 6.82
N LYS A 19 1.23 -17.97 7.69
CA LYS A 19 0.48 -19.20 7.93
C LYS A 19 -0.97 -18.85 8.31
N ASN A 20 -1.94 -19.48 7.65
CA ASN A 20 -3.38 -19.28 7.83
C ASN A 20 -3.95 -17.94 7.34
N HIS A 21 -3.19 -17.13 6.60
CA HIS A 21 -3.75 -15.95 5.93
C HIS A 21 -3.76 -16.16 4.41
N PRO A 22 -4.91 -16.00 3.73
CA PRO A 22 -4.96 -16.07 2.28
C PRO A 22 -4.18 -14.90 1.66
N ALA A 23 -3.78 -15.05 0.40
CA ALA A 23 -3.11 -14.01 -0.36
C ALA A 23 -3.93 -12.71 -0.43
N PHE A 24 -5.26 -12.84 -0.57
CA PHE A 24 -6.19 -11.72 -0.54
C PHE A 24 -7.44 -12.12 0.27
N ALA A 25 -7.90 -11.23 1.13
CA ALA A 25 -9.10 -11.39 1.94
C ALA A 25 -9.84 -10.07 2.11
N LEU A 26 -11.17 -10.15 2.29
CA LEU A 26 -11.98 -8.98 2.61
C LEU A 26 -11.75 -8.56 4.08
N PRO A 27 -11.83 -7.26 4.42
CA PRO A 27 -11.67 -6.81 5.80
C PRO A 27 -12.64 -7.49 6.79
N ASN A 28 -13.88 -7.74 6.37
CA ASN A 28 -14.91 -8.39 7.21
C ASN A 28 -14.74 -9.92 7.35
N SER A 29 -13.70 -10.50 6.77
CA SER A 29 -13.38 -11.93 6.93
C SER A 29 -12.69 -12.25 8.27
N VAL A 30 -12.31 -11.21 9.02
CA VAL A 30 -11.70 -11.32 10.35
C VAL A 30 -12.48 -10.49 11.38
N PRO A 31 -12.46 -10.86 12.68
CA PRO A 31 -13.21 -10.14 13.71
C PRO A 31 -12.75 -8.69 13.93
N ASP A 32 -11.43 -8.47 13.99
CA ASP A 32 -10.83 -7.16 14.32
C ASP A 32 -9.81 -6.71 13.25
N PRO A 33 -10.27 -6.22 12.09
CA PRO A 33 -9.38 -5.91 10.97
C PRO A 33 -8.47 -4.69 11.21
N TYR A 34 -8.74 -3.87 12.23
CA TYR A 34 -7.93 -2.69 12.60
C TYR A 34 -6.85 -2.98 13.64
N TYR A 35 -7.07 -3.92 14.57
CA TYR A 35 -6.23 -4.06 15.77
C TYR A 35 -5.31 -5.29 15.75
N GLN A 36 -5.57 -6.30 14.91
CA GLN A 36 -4.86 -7.59 14.96
C GLN A 36 -4.08 -7.94 13.69
N GLN A 37 -3.81 -6.96 12.83
CA GLN A 37 -3.23 -7.18 11.50
C GLN A 37 -1.76 -6.71 11.39
N GLY A 38 -1.08 -6.55 12.52
CA GLY A 38 0.35 -6.22 12.59
C GLY A 38 0.69 -4.78 12.17
N SER A 39 -0.30 -3.88 12.23
CA SER A 39 -0.15 -2.45 11.96
C SER A 39 -0.88 -1.64 13.03
N HIS A 40 -0.40 -0.43 13.29
CA HIS A 40 -1.04 0.50 14.23
C HIS A 40 -2.40 0.93 13.70
N PRO A 41 -3.46 1.00 14.54
CA PRO A 41 -4.82 1.36 14.10
C PRO A 41 -4.88 2.66 13.28
N ASP A 42 -4.19 3.73 13.71
CA ASP A 42 -4.15 5.01 12.99
C ASP A 42 -3.65 4.87 11.54
N VAL A 43 -2.71 3.95 11.29
CA VAL A 43 -2.20 3.68 9.94
C VAL A 43 -3.25 2.92 9.13
N VAL A 44 -3.96 1.98 9.76
CA VAL A 44 -5.05 1.24 9.11
C VAL A 44 -6.19 2.20 8.74
N GLU A 45 -6.60 3.06 9.67
CA GLU A 45 -7.58 4.14 9.44
C GLU A 45 -7.10 5.09 8.34
N ARG A 46 -5.82 5.46 8.33
CA ARG A 46 -5.26 6.30 7.27
C ARG A 46 -5.43 5.66 5.90
N ILE A 47 -5.04 4.40 5.74
CA ILE A 47 -5.13 3.71 4.45
C ILE A 47 -6.59 3.46 4.05
N TRP A 48 -7.42 2.95 4.94
CA TRP A 48 -8.77 2.52 4.57
C TRP A 48 -9.80 3.65 4.60
N ASP A 49 -9.81 4.47 5.65
CA ASP A 49 -10.90 5.40 5.92
C ASP A 49 -10.62 6.81 5.45
N GLN A 50 -9.36 7.13 5.13
CA GLN A 50 -8.99 8.41 4.55
C GLN A 50 -8.58 8.26 3.08
N LEU A 51 -7.55 7.47 2.79
CA LEU A 51 -7.10 7.26 1.41
C LEU A 51 -8.11 6.41 0.62
N GLY A 52 -8.46 5.24 1.13
CA GLY A 52 -9.38 4.30 0.48
C GLY A 52 -10.79 4.85 0.32
N ALA A 53 -11.33 5.53 1.33
CA ALA A 53 -12.66 6.15 1.28
C ALA A 53 -12.80 7.26 0.23
N SER A 54 -11.68 7.83 -0.23
CA SER A 54 -11.67 8.85 -1.28
C SER A 54 -11.81 8.28 -2.70
N LEU A 55 -11.73 6.96 -2.86
CA LEU A 55 -11.74 6.26 -4.14
C LEU A 55 -13.17 5.91 -4.56
N PRO A 56 -13.45 5.80 -5.87
CA PRO A 56 -14.80 5.55 -6.37
C PRO A 56 -15.28 4.10 -6.14
N LYS A 57 -14.42 3.19 -5.67
CA LYS A 57 -14.73 1.80 -5.34
C LYS A 57 -14.05 1.37 -4.05
N ASP A 58 -14.67 0.42 -3.34
CA ASP A 58 -14.04 -0.19 -2.17
C ASP A 58 -12.80 -1.00 -2.60
N CYS A 59 -11.63 -0.50 -2.21
CA CYS A 59 -10.33 -1.12 -2.50
C CYS A 59 -9.75 -1.81 -1.26
N ARG A 60 -10.44 -1.81 -0.13
CA ARG A 60 -9.91 -2.33 1.13
C ARG A 60 -9.71 -3.84 1.03
N CYS A 61 -8.51 -4.29 1.37
CA CYS A 61 -8.14 -5.69 1.31
C CYS A 61 -7.15 -6.03 2.42
N LEU A 62 -7.12 -7.30 2.81
CA LEU A 62 -6.07 -7.90 3.60
C LEU A 62 -5.18 -8.73 2.68
N VAL A 63 -3.91 -8.34 2.55
CA VAL A 63 -2.90 -9.10 1.80
C VAL A 63 -2.04 -9.88 2.79
N TYR A 64 -2.15 -11.20 2.83
CA TYR A 64 -1.56 -12.03 3.90
C TYR A 64 -1.87 -11.52 5.32
N GLY A 65 -3.10 -11.02 5.53
CA GLY A 65 -3.50 -10.43 6.80
C GLY A 65 -2.90 -9.06 7.09
N VAL A 66 -2.47 -8.33 6.06
CA VAL A 66 -1.96 -6.95 6.18
C VAL A 66 -2.91 -5.99 5.47
N PRO A 67 -3.37 -4.91 6.14
CA PRO A 67 -4.24 -3.92 5.53
C PRO A 67 -3.59 -3.26 4.32
N ALA A 68 -4.34 -3.23 3.22
CA ALA A 68 -3.91 -2.73 1.94
C ALA A 68 -5.07 -2.12 1.15
N LEU A 69 -4.71 -1.37 0.11
CA LEU A 69 -5.60 -1.02 -0.99
C LEU A 69 -5.21 -1.81 -2.23
N VAL A 70 -6.18 -2.51 -2.81
CA VAL A 70 -6.04 -3.34 -4.00
C VAL A 70 -7.05 -2.88 -5.03
N HIS A 71 -6.57 -2.56 -6.22
CA HIS A 71 -7.43 -2.11 -7.30
C HIS A 71 -8.37 -3.26 -7.74
N PRO A 72 -9.70 -3.09 -7.71
CA PRO A 72 -10.63 -4.21 -7.84
C PRO A 72 -10.66 -4.85 -9.23
N LYS A 73 -10.30 -4.11 -10.29
CA LYS A 73 -10.24 -4.64 -11.67
C LYS A 73 -8.90 -5.29 -11.98
N SER A 74 -7.81 -4.59 -11.64
CA SER A 74 -6.46 -5.01 -12.01
C SER A 74 -5.76 -5.86 -10.94
N GLY A 75 -6.29 -5.95 -9.72
CA GLY A 75 -5.68 -6.66 -8.60
C GLY A 75 -4.33 -6.12 -8.14
N ILE A 76 -3.93 -4.93 -8.60
CA ILE A 76 -2.66 -4.30 -8.22
C ILE A 76 -2.79 -3.70 -6.82
N ILE A 77 -1.81 -4.01 -5.96
CA ILE A 77 -1.68 -3.43 -4.62
C ILE A 77 -1.03 -2.05 -4.78
N PHE A 78 -1.70 -1.00 -4.31
CA PHE A 78 -1.20 0.38 -4.42
C PHE A 78 -1.10 1.13 -3.10
N ALA A 79 -1.53 0.53 -1.99
CA ALA A 79 -1.16 0.97 -0.65
C ALA A 79 -1.10 -0.23 0.30
N LEU A 80 -0.24 -0.19 1.32
CA LEU A 80 -0.22 -1.19 2.40
C LEU A 80 0.36 -0.64 3.70
N SER A 81 -0.08 -1.18 4.84
CA SER A 81 0.43 -0.81 6.16
C SER A 81 1.48 -1.81 6.66
N ARG A 82 2.41 -1.36 7.51
CA ARG A 82 3.29 -2.26 8.26
C ARG A 82 3.81 -1.57 9.51
N GLY A 83 3.50 -2.14 10.69
CA GLY A 83 3.85 -1.52 11.96
C GLY A 83 3.23 -0.12 12.07
N THR A 84 4.04 0.90 12.27
CA THR A 84 3.61 2.30 12.36
C THR A 84 3.75 3.07 11.04
N ASN A 85 4.11 2.39 9.94
CA ASN A 85 4.30 2.99 8.63
C ASN A 85 3.28 2.47 7.63
N TYR A 86 3.12 3.20 6.53
CA TYR A 86 2.45 2.74 5.33
C TYR A 86 3.23 3.15 4.10
N PHE A 87 2.93 2.48 2.99
CA PHE A 87 3.62 2.67 1.73
C PHE A 87 2.59 2.84 0.62
N LEU A 88 2.92 3.70 -0.35
CA LEU A 88 2.06 4.02 -1.48
C LEU A 88 2.80 3.70 -2.77
N ARG A 89 2.10 3.06 -3.71
CA ARG A 89 2.55 2.91 -5.09
C ARG A 89 2.07 4.10 -5.90
N LEU A 90 2.97 4.75 -6.60
CA LEU A 90 2.74 5.90 -7.45
C LEU A 90 3.21 5.61 -8.86
N SER A 91 2.62 6.25 -9.86
CA SER A 91 3.17 6.17 -11.21
C SER A 91 4.44 7.02 -11.33
N GLU A 92 5.25 6.75 -12.35
CA GLU A 92 6.48 7.51 -12.63
C GLU A 92 6.21 9.01 -12.77
N LYS A 93 5.01 9.39 -13.22
CA LYS A 93 4.60 10.80 -13.36
C LYS A 93 4.43 11.49 -12.00
N ILE A 94 3.99 10.77 -10.99
CA ILE A 94 3.63 11.31 -9.67
C ILE A 94 4.82 11.21 -8.72
N ILE A 95 5.63 10.16 -8.83
CA ILE A 95 6.66 9.88 -7.83
C ILE A 95 7.72 10.98 -7.73
N ASP A 96 8.10 11.60 -8.86
CA ASP A 96 9.03 12.72 -8.88
C ASP A 96 8.46 13.96 -8.16
N GLU A 97 7.17 14.23 -8.33
CA GLU A 97 6.47 15.33 -7.64
C GLU A 97 6.33 15.03 -6.15
N ALA A 98 6.01 13.79 -5.80
CA ALA A 98 5.88 13.36 -4.41
C ALA A 98 7.19 13.53 -3.67
N ILE A 99 8.31 13.09 -4.26
CA ILE A 99 9.66 13.25 -3.68
C ILE A 99 10.01 14.75 -3.55
N LYS A 100 9.73 15.57 -4.57
CA LYS A 100 9.94 17.04 -4.49
C LYS A 100 9.08 17.69 -3.40
N SER A 101 7.92 17.12 -3.10
CA SER A 101 7.01 17.57 -2.05
C SER A 101 7.38 17.03 -0.67
N GLY A 102 8.49 16.28 -0.55
CA GLY A 102 9.00 15.77 0.73
C GLY A 102 8.62 14.32 1.04
N ALA A 103 8.07 13.56 0.10
CA ALA A 103 7.87 12.12 0.29
C ALA A 103 9.22 11.41 0.45
N GLU A 104 9.29 10.51 1.42
CA GLU A 104 10.50 9.74 1.70
C GLU A 104 10.45 8.37 1.02
N THR A 105 11.64 7.83 0.73
CA THR A 105 11.81 6.45 0.23
C THR A 105 12.68 5.59 1.16
N HIS A 106 13.26 6.20 2.21
CA HIS A 106 14.17 5.56 3.15
C HIS A 106 13.75 5.85 4.60
N ILE A 107 13.62 4.82 5.43
CA ILE A 107 13.43 4.95 6.88
C ILE A 107 14.69 4.47 7.57
N LYS A 108 15.20 5.25 8.53
CA LYS A 108 16.22 4.82 9.47
C LYS A 108 15.64 4.75 10.88
N TRP A 109 15.70 3.57 11.48
CA TRP A 109 15.28 3.40 12.86
C TRP A 109 16.41 3.72 13.82
N VAL A 110 16.06 4.27 14.99
CA VAL A 110 17.01 4.64 16.06
C VAL A 110 17.91 3.46 16.50
N GLY A 111 17.46 2.21 16.31
CA GLY A 111 18.22 0.99 16.58
C GLY A 111 19.18 0.54 15.46
N GLY A 112 19.38 1.33 14.40
CA GLY A 112 20.34 1.06 13.33
C GLY A 112 19.81 0.26 12.14
N GLY A 113 18.54 -0.14 12.16
CA GLY A 113 17.90 -0.69 10.96
C GLY A 113 17.63 0.40 9.93
N GLU A 114 17.66 0.02 8.65
CA GLU A 114 17.26 0.88 7.54
C GLU A 114 16.33 0.10 6.60
N LEU A 115 15.38 0.81 6.01
CA LEU A 115 14.51 0.29 4.96
C LEU A 115 14.54 1.26 3.79
N ASN A 116 15.02 0.79 2.64
CA ASN A 116 14.78 1.45 1.36
C ASN A 116 13.54 0.78 0.72
N VAL A 117 12.43 1.52 0.70
CA VAL A 117 11.15 1.03 0.19
C VAL A 117 11.22 0.72 -1.30
N GLN A 118 11.99 1.48 -2.08
CA GLN A 118 12.10 1.25 -3.51
C GLN A 118 12.90 -0.01 -3.86
N GLN A 119 13.88 -0.37 -3.04
CA GLN A 119 14.61 -1.63 -3.19
C GLN A 119 13.76 -2.84 -2.80
N GLU A 120 12.92 -2.71 -1.77
CA GLU A 120 12.10 -3.82 -1.26
C GLU A 120 10.80 -4.02 -2.04
N LEU A 121 10.09 -2.94 -2.41
CA LEU A 121 8.76 -3.00 -3.02
C LEU A 121 8.78 -2.69 -4.51
N GLY A 122 9.71 -1.87 -4.98
CA GLY A 122 9.80 -1.41 -6.37
C GLY A 122 9.99 0.10 -6.47
N SER A 123 10.56 0.56 -7.58
CA SER A 123 10.89 1.98 -7.79
C SER A 123 9.68 2.91 -7.73
N ASP A 124 8.49 2.38 -7.92
CA ASP A 124 7.19 3.06 -7.87
C ASP A 124 6.66 3.27 -6.44
N TRP A 125 7.41 2.90 -5.40
CA TRP A 125 6.93 2.98 -4.01
C TRP A 125 7.58 4.12 -3.20
N ILE A 126 6.76 4.75 -2.35
CA ILE A 126 7.17 5.73 -1.35
C ILE A 126 6.63 5.38 0.04
N ILE A 127 7.15 6.04 1.06
CA ILE A 127 6.64 6.01 2.44
C ILE A 127 5.55 7.06 2.57
N GLY A 128 4.45 6.68 3.21
CA GLY A 128 3.39 7.59 3.59
C GLY A 128 3.88 8.66 4.57
N GLY A 129 3.70 9.93 4.21
CA GLY A 129 4.10 11.10 4.97
C GLY A 129 2.96 11.82 5.68
N TRP A 130 1.73 11.26 5.63
CA TRP A 130 0.51 11.87 6.18
C TRP A 130 0.10 13.16 5.48
N SER A 131 0.57 13.36 4.25
CA SER A 131 0.25 14.55 3.47
C SER A 131 -1.18 14.47 2.92
N THR A 132 -1.87 15.60 2.85
CA THR A 132 -3.18 15.66 2.17
C THR A 132 -3.08 15.35 0.68
N ASN A 133 -1.91 15.57 0.06
CA ASN A 133 -1.67 15.29 -1.36
C ASN A 133 -1.78 13.80 -1.70
N GLU A 134 -1.56 12.91 -0.71
CA GLU A 134 -1.63 11.46 -0.92
C GLU A 134 -3.03 10.99 -1.33
N ILE A 135 -4.08 11.72 -0.93
CA ILE A 135 -5.45 11.45 -1.37
C ILE A 135 -5.54 11.60 -2.89
N GLU A 136 -4.98 12.67 -3.44
CA GLU A 136 -5.00 12.92 -4.88
C GLU A 136 -4.12 11.92 -5.62
N TRP A 137 -2.93 11.63 -5.10
CA TRP A 137 -2.05 10.61 -5.67
C TRP A 137 -2.72 9.23 -5.73
N CYS A 138 -3.47 8.84 -4.69
CA CYS A 138 -4.23 7.59 -4.66
C CYS A 138 -5.33 7.55 -5.73
N LYS A 139 -6.01 8.67 -6.00
CA LYS A 139 -7.01 8.75 -7.06
C LYS A 139 -6.37 8.64 -8.44
N MET A 140 -5.28 9.38 -8.68
CA MET A 140 -4.57 9.34 -9.95
C MET A 140 -4.08 7.94 -10.29
N ILE A 141 -3.44 7.23 -9.34
CA ILE A 141 -3.00 5.85 -9.60
C ILE A 141 -4.20 4.91 -9.79
N PHE A 142 -5.31 5.11 -9.05
CA PHE A 142 -6.53 4.32 -9.24
C PHE A 142 -7.09 4.46 -10.67
N ASP A 143 -7.13 5.68 -11.21
CA ASP A 143 -7.64 5.96 -12.55
C ASP A 143 -6.72 5.37 -13.63
N GLU A 144 -5.40 5.56 -13.50
CA GLU A 144 -4.43 4.95 -14.42
C GLU A 144 -4.53 3.43 -14.46
N LEU A 145 -4.77 2.79 -13.31
CA LEU A 145 -4.97 1.34 -13.21
C LEU A 145 -6.30 0.86 -13.82
N ASN A 146 -7.28 1.74 -14.04
CA ASN A 146 -8.51 1.40 -14.77
C ASN A 146 -8.30 1.42 -16.29
N GLU A 147 -7.52 2.38 -16.78
CA GLU A 147 -7.24 2.60 -18.20
C GLU A 147 -6.28 1.56 -18.78
N GLY A 148 -5.35 1.04 -17.98
CA GLY A 148 -4.32 0.09 -18.40
C GLY A 148 -4.68 -1.40 -18.35
N SER A 149 -5.96 -1.78 -18.19
CA SER A 149 -6.42 -3.19 -18.05
C SER A 149 -7.40 -3.63 -19.13
#